data_AF-A0A1C5DUC9-F1
#
_entry.id   AF-A0A1C5DUC9-F1
#
_cell.length_a   1.000
_cell.length_b   1.000
_cell.length_c   1.000
_cell.angle_alpha   90.00
_cell.angle_beta   90.00
_cell.angle_gamma   90.00
#
_symmetry.space_group_name_H-M   'P 1'
#
loop_
_entity.id
_entity.type
_entity.pdbx_description
1 polymer ?
#
loop_
_entity_poly.entity_id
_entity_poly.type
_entity_poly.pdbx_seq_one_letter_code
_entity_poly.pdbx_strand_id
1 'polypeptide(L)'
;MALQDLEPGIPHLERHRSIARHQAVPTPKHRKEGEDMARVVVEGTDIVVRLSWREKAAARHRDVRVPVSALARLYIEPDWWRALRGGCGRGTWIPGRLCAGIRHLQEGQDFALVRVGRPVLCVELRRGAPFSRLAVSVPDPEDAMRALLPLVPRDRLG
;
A
#
# COMPACT_ATOMS: atom_id res chain seq x y z
N MET A 1 -86.44 -4.07 18.11
CA MET A 1 -85.56 -3.07 17.48
C MET A 1 -84.15 -3.58 17.68
N ALA A 2 -83.48 -3.89 16.57
CA ALA A 2 -82.28 -4.72 16.49
C ALA A 2 -80.99 -3.95 16.81
N LEU A 3 -79.99 -4.71 17.31
CA LEU A 3 -78.52 -4.56 17.23
C LEU A 3 -77.98 -5.48 18.38
N GLN A 4 -77.64 -6.78 18.20
CA GLN A 4 -76.64 -7.39 17.29
C GLN A 4 -75.35 -6.55 17.31
N ASP A 5 -74.15 -6.99 17.67
CA ASP A 5 -73.50 -8.28 17.96
C ASP A 5 -72.13 -7.93 18.61
N LEU A 6 -71.55 -8.82 19.42
CA LEU A 6 -70.16 -9.33 19.33
C LEU A 6 -69.65 -9.87 20.68
N GLU A 7 -69.78 -11.18 20.86
CA GLU A 7 -68.74 -12.08 21.38
C GLU A 7 -68.58 -13.16 20.29
N PRO A 8 -67.57 -14.05 20.30
CA PRO A 8 -66.14 -13.95 20.55
C PRO A 8 -65.35 -14.48 19.32
N GLY A 9 -64.02 -14.44 19.30
CA GLY A 9 -63.30 -15.12 18.21
C GLY A 9 -61.80 -14.92 18.19
N ILE A 10 -61.07 -15.78 18.89
CA ILE A 10 -59.65 -16.03 18.64
C ILE A 10 -59.54 -16.89 17.38
N PRO A 11 -58.78 -16.50 16.33
CA PRO A 11 -58.32 -17.43 15.32
C PRO A 11 -56.89 -17.90 15.62
N HIS A 12 -56.77 -19.22 15.62
CA HIS A 12 -55.54 -20.00 15.64
C HIS A 12 -54.90 -20.03 14.23
N LEU A 13 -53.58 -19.82 14.21
CA LEU A 13 -52.57 -20.41 13.28
C LEU A 13 -52.62 -20.06 11.79
N GLU A 14 -51.59 -19.34 11.32
CA GLU A 14 -50.90 -19.71 10.08
C GLU A 14 -49.37 -19.57 10.19
N ARG A 15 -48.71 -20.66 9.80
CA ARG A 15 -47.27 -20.78 9.64
C ARG A 15 -46.90 -20.12 8.32
N HIS A 16 -46.16 -19.01 8.34
CA HIS A 16 -45.44 -18.55 7.16
C HIS A 16 -43.95 -18.78 7.32
N ARG A 17 -43.51 -19.88 6.70
CA ARG A 17 -42.12 -20.16 6.32
C ARG A 17 -41.58 -19.01 5.47
N SER A 18 -40.34 -18.58 5.76
CA SER A 18 -39.32 -18.07 4.82
C SER A 18 -39.75 -16.85 3.97
N ILE A 19 -38.97 -15.82 3.68
CA ILE A 19 -37.67 -15.83 3.02
C ILE A 19 -37.03 -14.46 3.34
N ALA A 20 -36.16 -14.39 4.35
CA ALA A 20 -35.30 -13.22 4.55
C ALA A 20 -34.14 -13.27 3.55
N ARG A 21 -34.43 -12.93 2.29
CA ARG A 21 -33.41 -12.59 1.27
C ARG A 21 -33.13 -11.09 1.35
N HIS A 22 -32.31 -10.68 2.30
CA HIS A 22 -31.58 -9.41 2.19
C HIS A 22 -30.15 -9.63 2.67
N GLN A 23 -29.35 -10.05 1.69
CA GLN A 23 -27.95 -9.70 1.50
C GLN A 23 -27.14 -9.52 2.79
N ALA A 24 -26.48 -10.60 3.20
CA ALA A 24 -25.26 -10.48 3.99
C ALA A 24 -24.30 -9.56 3.20
N VAL A 25 -24.12 -8.34 3.69
CA VAL A 25 -22.98 -7.50 3.32
C VAL A 25 -21.76 -8.38 3.58
N PRO A 26 -20.90 -8.68 2.59
CA PRO A 26 -19.68 -9.41 2.86
C PRO A 26 -18.85 -8.54 3.80
N THR A 27 -18.82 -8.93 5.08
CA THR A 27 -17.86 -8.39 6.04
C THR A 27 -16.48 -8.54 5.42
N PRO A 28 -15.70 -7.46 5.27
CA PRO A 28 -14.36 -7.59 4.74
C PRO A 28 -13.61 -8.54 5.67
N LYS A 29 -13.19 -9.71 5.13
CA LYS A 29 -12.17 -10.53 5.77
C LYS A 29 -11.04 -9.57 6.10
N HIS A 30 -10.78 -9.38 7.39
CA HIS A 30 -9.68 -8.57 7.90
C HIS A 30 -8.38 -9.23 7.43
N ARG A 31 -8.02 -8.99 6.17
CA ARG A 31 -6.71 -9.35 5.61
C ARG A 31 -5.75 -8.43 6.34
N LYS A 32 -4.79 -9.00 7.07
CA LYS A 32 -3.73 -8.19 7.69
C LYS A 32 -3.09 -7.37 6.59
N GLU A 33 -3.36 -6.06 6.56
CA GLU A 33 -2.90 -5.16 5.50
C GLU A 33 -1.37 -5.17 5.34
N GLY A 34 -0.64 -5.60 6.38
CA GLY A 34 0.82 -5.77 6.40
C GLY A 34 1.40 -7.08 5.81
N GLU A 35 0.57 -8.03 5.37
CA GLU A 35 1.04 -9.26 4.70
C GLU A 35 1.11 -9.14 3.17
N ASP A 36 0.30 -8.27 2.57
CA ASP A 36 0.20 -8.10 1.10
C ASP A 36 0.98 -6.88 0.56
N MET A 37 1.65 -6.14 1.44
CA MET A 37 2.36 -4.90 1.12
C MET A 37 3.88 -5.07 1.16
N ALA A 38 4.56 -4.33 0.30
CA ALA A 38 6.01 -4.34 0.21
C ALA A 38 6.70 -3.98 1.53
N ARG A 39 7.88 -4.55 1.72
CA ARG A 39 8.76 -4.27 2.86
C ARG A 39 10.11 -3.81 2.35
N VAL A 40 10.73 -2.90 3.07
CA VAL A 40 12.13 -2.55 2.85
C VAL A 40 12.95 -3.22 3.94
N VAL A 41 13.90 -4.05 3.53
CA VAL A 41 14.76 -4.84 4.42
C VAL A 41 16.21 -4.69 4.00
N VAL A 42 17.12 -5.02 4.91
CA VAL A 42 18.56 -5.06 4.63
C VAL A 42 18.98 -6.51 4.53
N GLU A 43 19.59 -6.88 3.41
CA GLU A 43 20.09 -8.23 3.14
C GLU A 43 21.58 -8.14 2.82
N GLY A 44 22.43 -8.52 3.78
CA GLY A 44 23.88 -8.36 3.64
C GLY A 44 24.25 -6.90 3.44
N THR A 45 24.76 -6.55 2.26
CA THR A 45 25.16 -5.19 1.88
C THR A 45 24.14 -4.47 1.00
N ASP A 46 22.94 -5.03 0.83
CA ASP A 46 21.89 -4.48 -0.04
C ASP A 46 20.66 -4.03 0.76
N ILE A 47 20.08 -2.92 0.32
CA ILE A 47 18.72 -2.51 0.65
C ILE A 47 17.80 -3.15 -0.37
N VAL A 48 16.83 -3.93 0.11
CA VAL A 48 15.92 -4.72 -0.73
C VAL A 48 14.48 -4.29 -0.51
N VAL A 49 13.83 -3.85 -1.58
CA VAL A 49 12.37 -3.69 -1.63
C VAL A 49 11.77 -5.04 -2.01
N ARG A 50 11.23 -5.75 -1.03
CA ARG A 50 10.52 -7.00 -1.21
C ARG A 50 9.09 -6.70 -1.63
N LEU A 51 8.74 -7.09 -2.85
CA LEU A 51 7.42 -6.88 -3.42
C LEU A 51 6.55 -8.12 -3.22
N SER A 52 5.27 -7.93 -2.90
CA SER A 52 4.29 -9.02 -3.00
C SER A 52 4.09 -9.43 -4.46
N TRP A 53 3.56 -10.62 -4.70
CA TRP A 53 3.34 -11.11 -6.07
C TRP A 53 2.45 -10.16 -6.89
N ARG A 54 1.44 -9.53 -6.27
CA ARG A 54 0.57 -8.54 -6.91
C ARG A 54 1.34 -7.26 -7.24
N GLU A 55 2.23 -6.82 -6.36
CA GLU A 55 3.06 -5.63 -6.57
C GLU A 55 4.11 -5.85 -7.66
N LYS A 56 4.68 -7.06 -7.76
CA LYS A 56 5.56 -7.44 -8.87
C LYS A 56 4.86 -7.30 -10.22
N ALA A 57 3.64 -7.82 -10.31
CA ALA A 57 2.82 -7.70 -11.51
C ALA A 57 2.45 -6.24 -11.82
N ALA A 58 2.02 -5.47 -10.81
CA ALA A 58 1.63 -4.07 -10.98
C ALA A 58 2.82 -3.17 -11.37
N ALA A 59 3.96 -3.31 -10.69
CA ALA A 59 5.18 -2.56 -10.98
C ALA A 59 5.86 -3.02 -12.29
N ARG A 60 5.48 -4.19 -12.81
CA ARG A 60 6.19 -4.90 -13.88
C ARG A 60 7.69 -5.02 -13.57
N HIS A 61 7.99 -5.27 -12.30
CA HIS A 61 9.34 -5.33 -11.76
C HIS A 61 9.44 -6.45 -10.72
N ARG A 62 10.64 -7.01 -10.54
CA ARG A 62 10.92 -7.96 -9.45
C ARG A 62 11.24 -7.20 -8.16
N ASP A 63 11.70 -7.89 -7.12
CA ASP A 63 12.25 -7.20 -5.94
C ASP A 63 13.36 -6.23 -6.40
N VAL A 64 13.40 -5.04 -5.81
CA VAL A 64 14.42 -4.02 -6.12
C VAL A 64 15.55 -4.17 -5.14
N ARG A 65 16.79 -4.20 -5.63
CA ARG A 65 18.00 -4.28 -4.81
C ARG A 65 18.92 -3.13 -5.16
N VAL A 66 19.39 -2.42 -4.14
CA VAL A 66 20.40 -1.37 -4.27
C VAL A 66 21.43 -1.54 -3.17
N PRO A 67 22.72 -1.27 -3.41
CA PRO A 67 23.72 -1.41 -2.38
C PRO A 67 23.52 -0.35 -1.29
N VAL A 68 23.79 -0.72 -0.04
CA VAL A 68 23.76 0.20 1.10
C VAL A 68 24.73 1.38 0.89
N SER A 69 25.85 1.16 0.19
CA SER A 69 26.81 2.23 -0.16
C SER A 69 26.24 3.30 -1.08
N ALA A 70 25.17 2.99 -1.82
CA ALA A 70 24.46 3.97 -2.64
C ALA A 70 23.46 4.81 -1.84
N LEU A 71 23.18 4.47 -0.57
CA LEU A 71 22.28 5.25 0.27
C LEU A 71 22.85 6.66 0.50
N ALA A 72 22.06 7.68 0.19
CA ALA A 72 22.42 9.08 0.38
C ALA A 72 21.61 9.74 1.50
N ARG A 73 20.28 9.53 1.50
CA ARG A 73 19.37 10.13 2.48
C ARG A 73 18.12 9.27 2.64
N LEU A 74 17.52 9.35 3.82
CA LEU A 74 16.21 8.77 4.10
C LEU A 74 15.27 9.85 4.63
N TYR A 75 14.00 9.78 4.26
CA TYR A 75 12.93 10.56 4.90
C TYR A 75 11.57 9.88 4.69
N ILE A 76 10.59 10.22 5.51
CA ILE A 76 9.20 9.82 5.33
C ILE A 76 8.46 11.01 4.74
N GLU A 77 7.80 10.80 3.61
CA GLU A 77 6.89 11.77 3.02
C GLU A 77 5.46 11.44 3.47
N PRO A 78 4.82 12.26 4.31
CA PRO A 78 3.44 12.03 4.74
C PRO A 78 2.45 12.11 3.58
N ASP A 79 2.70 13.00 2.62
CA ASP A 79 1.81 13.25 1.50
C ASP A 79 2.22 12.42 0.29
N TRP A 80 1.54 11.29 0.07
CA TRP A 80 1.86 10.32 -0.99
C TRP A 80 2.09 10.94 -2.39
N TRP A 81 1.37 12.02 -2.72
CA TRP A 81 1.48 12.68 -4.02
C TRP A 81 2.78 13.47 -4.16
N ARG A 82 3.34 14.02 -3.07
CA ARG A 82 4.64 14.70 -3.05
C ARG A 82 5.80 13.73 -3.24
N ALA A 83 5.60 12.46 -2.88
CA ALA A 83 6.57 11.41 -3.15
C ALA A 83 6.66 11.04 -4.64
N LEU A 84 5.70 11.44 -5.49
CA LEU A 84 5.71 11.12 -6.91
C LEU A 84 6.39 12.23 -7.72
N ARG A 85 7.62 11.97 -8.19
CA ARG A 85 8.38 12.87 -9.08
C ARG A 85 8.43 12.34 -10.50
N GLY A 86 8.73 13.21 -11.46
CA GLY A 86 8.96 12.81 -12.86
C GLY A 86 7.72 12.36 -13.64
N GLY A 87 7.93 11.84 -14.85
CA GLY A 87 6.89 11.27 -15.70
C GLY A 87 6.67 9.77 -15.42
N CYS A 88 5.46 9.27 -15.68
CA CYS A 88 5.18 7.82 -15.61
C CYS A 88 5.96 7.08 -16.69
N GLY A 89 6.81 6.13 -16.28
CA GLY A 89 7.50 5.18 -17.17
C GLY A 89 6.81 3.83 -17.21
N ARG A 90 7.60 2.74 -17.16
CA ARG A 90 7.06 1.37 -17.08
C ARG A 90 6.40 1.12 -15.74
N GLY A 91 5.14 0.69 -15.73
CA GLY A 91 4.43 0.41 -14.49
C GLY A 91 2.91 0.46 -14.64
N THR A 92 2.22 0.46 -13.51
CA THR A 92 0.76 0.63 -13.43
C THR A 92 0.42 1.82 -12.55
N TRP A 93 -0.41 2.70 -13.09
CA TRP A 93 -1.16 3.67 -12.30
C TRP A 93 -2.59 3.16 -12.14
N ILE A 94 -3.01 2.88 -10.91
CA ILE A 94 -4.38 2.54 -10.55
C ILE A 94 -4.97 3.77 -9.86
N PRO A 95 -5.85 4.53 -10.54
CA PRO A 95 -6.47 5.73 -9.98
C PRO A 95 -7.06 5.46 -8.59
N GLY A 96 -6.76 6.35 -7.64
CA GLY A 96 -7.25 6.26 -6.26
C GLY A 96 -6.66 5.14 -5.41
N ARG A 97 -5.69 4.35 -5.92
CA ARG A 97 -5.17 3.18 -5.19
C ARG A 97 -3.66 3.08 -5.14
N LEU A 98 -2.98 3.06 -6.28
CA LEU A 98 -1.59 2.64 -6.36
C LEU A 98 -0.86 3.27 -7.56
N CYS A 99 0.36 3.76 -7.31
CA CYS A 99 1.35 4.04 -8.33
C CYS A 99 2.49 3.02 -8.17
N ALA A 100 2.71 2.18 -9.18
CA ALA A 100 3.72 1.13 -9.13
C ALA A 100 4.57 1.13 -10.40
N GLY A 101 5.89 1.16 -10.27
CA GLY A 101 6.85 1.00 -11.36
C GLY A 101 7.89 2.13 -11.43
N ILE A 102 8.52 2.23 -12.59
CA ILE A 102 9.59 3.19 -12.87
C ILE A 102 8.97 4.55 -13.25
N ARG A 103 9.55 5.61 -12.69
CA ARG A 103 9.22 7.01 -12.98
C ARG A 103 10.46 7.68 -13.56
N HIS A 104 10.35 8.27 -14.74
CA HIS A 104 11.48 8.91 -15.42
C HIS A 104 11.63 10.36 -14.96
N LEU A 105 12.85 10.76 -14.61
CA LEU A 105 13.22 12.14 -14.30
C LEU A 105 14.10 12.69 -15.42
N GLN A 106 14.37 14.00 -15.40
CA GLN A 106 15.36 14.60 -16.32
C GLN A 106 16.74 13.95 -16.14
N GLU A 107 17.12 13.63 -14.90
CA GLU A 107 18.32 12.88 -14.58
C GLU A 107 17.98 11.62 -13.79
N GLY A 108 18.09 10.47 -14.46
CA GLY A 108 17.85 9.16 -13.85
C GLY A 108 16.37 8.79 -13.74
N GLN A 109 16.07 7.90 -12.80
CA GLN A 109 14.75 7.30 -12.65
C GLN A 109 14.48 6.92 -11.20
N ASP A 110 13.24 7.09 -10.76
CA ASP A 110 12.78 6.61 -9.47
C ASP A 110 12.09 5.25 -9.64
N PHE A 111 12.20 4.40 -8.63
CA PHE A 111 11.26 3.30 -8.44
C PHE A 111 10.17 3.76 -7.47
N ALA A 112 8.91 3.69 -7.90
CA ALA A 112 7.76 4.06 -7.10
C ALA A 112 6.87 2.84 -6.83
N LEU A 113 6.51 2.63 -5.57
CA LEU A 113 5.45 1.75 -5.14
C LEU A 113 4.65 2.46 -4.03
N VAL A 114 3.84 3.42 -4.46
CA VAL A 114 3.16 4.38 -3.60
C VAL A 114 1.67 4.06 -3.56
N ARG A 115 1.14 3.82 -2.36
CA ARG A 115 -0.30 3.66 -2.13
C ARG A 115 -0.93 5.00 -1.80
N VAL A 116 -2.08 5.26 -2.40
CA VAL A 116 -2.83 6.50 -2.16
C VAL A 116 -3.24 6.58 -0.68
N GLY A 117 -3.04 7.75 -0.09
CA GLY A 117 -3.42 8.03 1.31
C GLY A 117 -2.52 7.40 2.37
N ARG A 118 -1.35 6.86 2.00
CA ARG A 118 -0.38 6.29 2.96
C ARG A 118 0.94 7.05 2.89
N PRO A 119 1.63 7.26 4.03
CA PRO A 119 2.98 7.80 4.02
C PRO A 119 3.92 6.93 3.18
N VAL A 120 4.99 7.56 2.69
CA VAL A 120 5.94 6.94 1.78
C VAL A 120 7.33 7.04 2.37
N LEU A 121 7.99 5.90 2.54
CA LEU A 121 9.41 5.86 2.83
C LEU A 121 10.19 6.20 1.55
N CYS A 122 10.94 7.29 1.61
CA CYS A 122 11.80 7.75 0.53
C CYS A 122 13.27 7.42 0.86
N VAL A 123 13.89 6.64 -0.02
CA VAL A 123 15.31 6.26 0.03
C VAL A 123 16.01 6.93 -1.14
N GLU A 124 16.68 8.06 -0.89
CA GLU A 124 17.46 8.76 -1.91
C GLU A 124 18.82 8.08 -2.08
N LEU A 125 19.22 7.92 -3.33
CA LEU A 125 20.42 7.21 -3.72
C LEU A 125 21.41 8.16 -4.39
N ARG A 126 22.70 7.83 -4.28
CA ARG A 126 23.79 8.58 -4.92
C ARG A 126 23.69 8.48 -6.44
N ARG A 127 24.19 9.51 -7.15
CA ARG A 127 24.32 9.47 -8.62
C ARG A 127 25.12 8.24 -9.05
N GLY A 128 24.72 7.63 -10.16
CA GLY A 128 25.30 6.38 -10.68
C GLY A 128 24.64 5.10 -10.14
N ALA A 129 23.79 5.21 -9.11
CA ALA A 129 22.91 4.11 -8.72
C ALA A 129 21.84 3.82 -9.81
N PRO A 130 21.30 2.59 -9.89
CA PRO A 130 20.29 2.23 -10.89
C PRO A 130 18.98 3.02 -10.78
N PHE A 131 18.71 3.58 -9.59
CA PHE A 131 17.62 4.47 -9.30
C PHE A 131 18.15 5.72 -8.58
N SER A 132 17.53 6.86 -8.80
CA SER A 132 17.77 8.09 -8.05
C SER A 132 17.09 8.03 -6.68
N ARG A 133 15.90 7.40 -6.61
CA ARG A 133 15.18 7.17 -5.35
C ARG A 133 14.31 5.92 -5.40
N LEU A 134 14.14 5.29 -4.25
CA LEU A 134 13.07 4.32 -3.98
C LEU A 134 11.99 5.02 -3.15
N ALA A 135 10.78 5.15 -3.68
CA ALA A 135 9.62 5.73 -2.98
C ALA A 135 8.60 4.61 -2.73
N VAL A 136 8.50 4.12 -1.49
CA VAL A 136 7.77 2.89 -1.18
C VAL A 136 6.82 3.10 0.01
N SER A 137 5.55 2.77 -0.16
CA SER A 137 4.62 2.59 0.96
C SER A 137 4.86 1.22 1.61
N VAL A 138 5.17 1.24 2.91
CA VAL A 138 5.44 0.06 3.74
C VAL A 138 4.46 -0.02 4.92
N PRO A 139 4.33 -1.17 5.61
CA PRO A 139 3.37 -1.33 6.71
C PRO A 139 3.59 -0.34 7.85
N ASP A 140 4.87 -0.16 8.23
CA ASP A 140 5.31 0.79 9.23
C ASP A 140 6.53 1.55 8.69
N PRO A 141 6.35 2.80 8.21
CA PRO A 141 7.44 3.57 7.63
C PRO A 141 8.46 4.03 8.69
N GLU A 142 8.04 4.21 9.94
CA GLU A 142 8.91 4.62 11.05
C GLU A 142 9.83 3.47 11.48
N ASP A 143 9.29 2.25 11.57
CA ASP A 143 10.08 1.07 11.86
C ASP A 143 11.09 0.77 10.74
N ALA A 144 10.66 0.84 9.48
CA ALA A 144 11.55 0.68 8.33
C ALA A 144 12.63 1.77 8.28
N MET A 145 12.27 3.02 8.59
CA MET A 145 13.23 4.13 8.73
C MET A 145 14.25 3.81 9.82
N ARG A 146 13.80 3.41 11.01
CA ARG A 146 14.65 3.06 12.15
C ARG A 146 15.65 1.95 11.81
N ALA A 147 15.24 0.97 11.02
CA ALA A 147 16.13 -0.11 10.56
C ALA A 147 17.22 0.38 9.60
N LEU A 148 16.93 1.39 8.76
CA LEU A 148 17.86 1.92 7.77
C LEU A 148 18.71 3.09 8.28
N LEU A 149 18.25 3.83 9.31
CA LEU A 149 18.95 4.99 9.87
C LEU A 149 20.43 4.73 10.24
N PRO A 150 20.80 3.58 10.85
CA PRO A 150 22.20 3.27 11.14
C PRO A 150 23.09 3.16 9.90
N LEU A 151 22.49 2.93 8.73
CA LEU A 151 23.19 2.76 7.45
C LEU A 151 23.35 4.07 6.68
N VAL A 152 22.65 5.14 7.10
CA VAL A 152 22.82 6.46 6.49
C VAL A 152 24.27 6.90 6.72
N PRO A 153 25.01 7.26 5.65
CA PRO A 153 26.37 7.72 5.80
C PRO A 153 26.44 8.88 6.80
N ARG A 154 27.19 8.69 7.90
CA ARG A 154 27.38 9.72 8.94
C ARG A 154 28.42 10.77 8.55
N ASP A 155 29.21 10.46 7.53
CA ASP A 155 30.36 11.23 7.05
C ASP A 155 30.27 11.29 5.50
N ARG A 156 30.64 12.34 4.77
CA ARG A 156 31.42 13.54 5.06
C ARG A 156 30.80 14.72 4.30
N LEU A 157 30.79 15.89 4.93
CA LEU A 157 31.02 17.14 4.21
C LEU A 157 32.36 16.98 3.48
N GLY A 158 32.30 16.79 2.18
CA GLY A 158 33.44 16.74 1.27
C GLY A 158 33.01 17.43 -0.02
#